data_AF-A0A350LXL7-F1
#
_entry.id   AF-A0A350LXL7-F1
#
_cell.length_a   1.000
_cell.length_b   1.000
_cell.length_c   1.000
_cell.angle_alpha   90.00
_cell.angle_beta   90.00
_cell.angle_gamma   90.00
#
_symmetry.space_group_name_H-M   'P 1'
#
loop_
_entity.id
_entity.type
_entity.pdbx_description
1 polymer ?
#
loop_
_entity_poly.entity_id
_entity_poly.type
_entity_poly.pdbx_seq_one_letter_code
_entity_poly.pdbx_strand_id
1 'polypeptide(L)'
;STGTDAAPYFRIFNPETQLAKFDPQGGYARAWIAEAQARPPTTALSYFDAIPRRWELSPDDPYPAPLIGLAEGRKRALAAYEAREF
;
A
#
# COMPACT_ATOMS: atom_id res chain seq x y z
N SER A 1 -6.76 22.58 9.47
CA SER A 1 -7.27 22.57 10.85
C SER A 1 -6.64 21.38 11.56
N THR A 2 -5.69 21.60 12.46
CA THR A 2 -5.17 20.54 13.33
C THR A 2 -6.26 20.25 14.36
N GLY A 3 -7.11 19.27 14.09
CA GLY A 3 -8.24 18.93 14.95
C GLY A 3 -7.77 18.64 16.36
N THR A 4 -8.37 19.31 17.34
CA THR A 4 -8.16 19.20 18.79
C THR A 4 -8.68 17.87 19.34
N ASP A 5 -8.26 16.77 18.73
CA ASP A 5 -8.42 15.42 19.27
C ASP A 5 -7.17 14.59 18.93
N ALA A 6 -6.01 15.15 19.29
CA ALA A 6 -4.75 14.41 19.30
C ALA A 6 -4.70 13.59 20.59
N ALA A 7 -5.62 12.64 20.75
CA ALA A 7 -5.39 11.57 21.69
C ALA A 7 -4.08 10.84 21.26
N PRO A 8 -3.20 10.45 22.19
CA PRO A 8 -1.89 9.88 21.88
C PRO A 8 -2.02 8.43 21.40
N TYR A 9 -2.79 8.21 20.34
CA TYR A 9 -2.97 6.93 19.70
C TYR A 9 -2.05 6.91 18.49
N PHE A 10 -0.95 6.19 18.62
CA PHE A 10 -0.12 5.85 17.47
C PHE A 10 -0.93 5.01 16.49
N ARG A 11 -1.45 5.63 15.42
CA ARG A 11 -2.26 4.95 14.40
C ARG A 11 -1.34 4.31 13.38
N ILE A 12 -1.26 2.98 13.42
CA ILE A 12 -0.63 2.17 12.38
C ILE A 12 -1.73 1.61 11.50
N PHE A 13 -1.71 1.97 10.22
CA PHE A 13 -2.66 1.42 9.26
C PHE A 13 -2.37 -0.06 9.00
N ASN A 14 -3.42 -0.86 8.95
CA ASN A 14 -3.34 -2.26 8.55
C ASN A 14 -3.91 -2.38 7.12
N PRO A 15 -3.08 -2.45 6.07
CA PRO A 15 -3.55 -2.47 4.68
C PRO A 15 -4.45 -3.67 4.37
N GLU A 16 -4.27 -4.83 5.02
CA GLU A 16 -5.15 -5.99 4.82
C GLU A 16 -6.57 -5.71 5.29
N THR A 17 -6.74 -5.15 6.49
CA THR A 17 -8.09 -4.82 7.00
C THR A 17 -8.70 -3.62 6.29
N GLN A 18 -7.87 -2.69 5.79
CA GLN A 18 -8.36 -1.61 4.93
C GLN A 18 -8.87 -2.14 3.60
N LEU A 19 -8.13 -3.05 2.95
CA LEU A 19 -8.55 -3.66 1.70
C LEU A 19 -9.87 -4.42 1.89
N ALA A 20 -9.95 -5.26 2.93
CA ALA A 20 -11.18 -6.00 3.24
C ALA A 20 -12.39 -5.09 3.53
N LYS A 21 -12.15 -3.92 4.14
CA LYS A 21 -13.21 -2.98 4.51
C LYS A 21 -13.67 -2.10 3.34
N PHE A 22 -12.73 -1.59 2.55
CA PHE A 22 -12.99 -0.52 1.58
C PHE A 22 -12.96 -0.99 0.13
N ASP A 23 -12.38 -2.15 -0.15
CA ASP A 23 -12.37 -2.78 -1.47
C ASP A 23 -12.64 -4.29 -1.37
N PRO A 24 -13.78 -4.71 -0.78
CA PRO A 24 -14.07 -6.12 -0.54
C PRO A 24 -14.16 -6.96 -1.83
N GLN A 25 -14.43 -6.31 -2.98
CA GLN A 25 -14.47 -6.96 -4.28
C GLN A 25 -13.15 -6.84 -5.06
N GLY A 26 -12.16 -6.13 -4.51
CA GLY A 26 -10.87 -5.88 -5.18
C GLY A 26 -10.99 -5.01 -6.43
N GLY A 27 -12.12 -4.32 -6.65
CA GLY A 27 -12.39 -3.57 -7.86
C GLY A 27 -11.45 -2.39 -8.02
N TYR A 28 -11.13 -1.70 -6.91
CA TYR A 28 -10.19 -0.59 -6.93
C TYR A 28 -8.76 -1.08 -7.17
N ALA A 29 -8.30 -2.06 -6.41
CA ALA A 29 -6.97 -2.66 -6.61
C ALA A 29 -6.80 -3.17 -8.05
N ARG A 30 -7.83 -3.86 -8.57
CA ARG A 30 -7.85 -4.38 -9.94
C ARG A 30 -7.76 -3.27 -11.00
N ALA A 31 -8.36 -2.13 -10.75
CA ALA A 31 -8.36 -1.03 -11.70
C ALA A 31 -6.98 -0.39 -11.89
N TRP A 32 -6.08 -0.51 -10.91
CA TRP A 32 -4.84 0.28 -10.85
C TRP A 32 -3.54 -0.52 -10.78
N ILE A 33 -3.57 -1.78 -10.34
CA ILE A 33 -2.37 -2.62 -10.23
C ILE A 33 -2.42 -3.66 -11.35
N ALA A 34 -1.54 -3.59 -12.36
CA ALA A 34 -1.57 -4.57 -13.45
C ALA A 34 -0.88 -5.87 -13.04
N GLU A 35 0.23 -5.71 -12.34
CA GLU A 35 1.05 -6.74 -11.75
C GLU A 35 0.18 -7.61 -10.81
N ALA A 36 0.42 -8.93 -10.79
CA ALA A 36 -0.41 -9.92 -10.09
C ALA A 36 -1.82 -10.20 -10.67
N GLN A 37 -2.16 -9.67 -11.84
CA GLN A 37 -3.38 -10.08 -12.57
C GLN A 37 -3.05 -10.92 -13.79
N ALA A 38 -3.79 -12.03 -13.99
CA ALA A 38 -3.68 -12.81 -15.23
C ALA A 38 -4.23 -12.06 -16.46
N ARG A 39 -5.19 -11.15 -16.26
CA ARG A 39 -5.82 -10.33 -17.31
C ARG A 39 -6.08 -8.91 -16.77
N PRO A 40 -5.05 -8.05 -16.72
CA PRO A 40 -5.19 -6.69 -16.21
C PRO A 40 -6.10 -5.86 -17.13
N PRO A 41 -6.96 -4.99 -16.58
CA PRO A 41 -7.78 -4.09 -17.38
C PRO A 41 -6.92 -2.97 -18.00
N THR A 42 -7.44 -2.32 -19.05
CA THR A 42 -6.80 -1.17 -19.70
C THR A 42 -6.47 -0.05 -18.71
N THR A 43 -7.29 0.15 -17.67
CA THR A 43 -7.03 1.17 -16.65
C THR A 43 -5.71 0.92 -15.92
N ALA A 44 -5.38 -0.33 -15.59
CA ALA A 44 -4.14 -0.68 -14.93
C ALA A 44 -2.95 -0.62 -15.91
N LEU A 45 -3.16 -1.07 -17.16
CA LEU A 45 -2.13 -1.03 -18.21
C LEU A 45 -1.74 0.40 -18.61
N SER A 46 -2.66 1.36 -18.51
CA SER A 46 -2.42 2.76 -18.93
C SER A 46 -1.26 3.43 -18.21
N TYR A 47 -0.90 2.96 -17.01
CA TYR A 47 0.28 3.41 -16.28
C TYR A 47 1.57 3.14 -17.09
N PHE A 48 1.72 1.94 -17.64
CA PHE A 48 2.90 1.52 -18.38
C PHE A 48 3.06 2.25 -19.71
N ASP A 49 1.95 2.65 -20.32
CA ASP A 49 1.96 3.50 -21.52
C ASP A 49 2.44 4.94 -21.22
N ALA A 50 2.22 5.41 -19.98
CA ALA A 50 2.46 6.80 -19.58
C ALA A 50 3.84 7.04 -18.96
N ILE A 51 4.49 6.01 -18.40
CA ILE A 51 5.79 6.15 -17.73
C ILE A 51 6.97 6.31 -18.71
N PRO A 52 8.09 6.92 -18.28
CA PRO A 52 9.31 6.97 -19.08
C PRO A 52 9.85 5.58 -19.40
N ARG A 53 10.11 5.30 -20.69
CA ARG A 53 10.68 4.01 -21.14
C ARG A 53 11.98 3.60 -20.44
N ARG A 54 12.79 4.59 -20.02
CA ARG A 54 14.06 4.39 -19.29
C ARG A 54 13.90 3.80 -17.89
N TRP A 55 12.68 3.67 -17.37
CA TRP A 55 12.43 3.00 -16.09
C TRP A 55 12.32 1.48 -16.25
N GLU A 56 12.15 1.00 -17.49
CA GLU A 56 12.17 -0.44 -17.81
C GLU A 56 11.14 -1.26 -17.01
N LEU A 57 10.01 -0.66 -16.65
CA LEU A 57 8.91 -1.33 -15.97
C LEU A 57 7.94 -1.96 -16.99
N SER A 58 7.41 -3.13 -16.64
CA SER A 58 6.46 -3.91 -17.43
C SER A 58 5.29 -4.40 -16.57
N PRO A 59 4.05 -4.51 -17.11
CA PRO A 59 2.94 -5.14 -16.40
C PRO A 59 3.17 -6.62 -16.08
N ASP A 60 4.12 -7.26 -16.77
CA ASP A 60 4.52 -8.66 -16.53
C ASP A 60 5.54 -8.80 -15.40
N ASP A 61 6.03 -7.69 -14.83
CA ASP A 61 6.96 -7.73 -13.72
C ASP A 61 6.30 -8.36 -12.48
N PRO A 62 7.06 -9.11 -11.67
CA PRO A 62 6.54 -9.66 -10.44
C PRO A 62 6.18 -8.53 -9.48
N TYR A 63 4.99 -8.61 -8.88
CA TYR A 63 4.62 -7.69 -7.81
C TYR A 63 5.63 -7.83 -6.65
N PRO A 64 6.17 -6.71 -6.12
CA PRO A 64 7.24 -6.77 -5.15
C PRO A 64 6.80 -7.47 -3.86
N ALA A 65 7.71 -8.25 -3.29
CA ALA A 65 7.50 -8.81 -1.97
C ALA A 65 7.42 -7.68 -0.92
N PRO A 66 6.58 -7.80 0.11
CA PRO A 66 6.53 -6.83 1.19
C PRO A 66 7.90 -6.67 1.86
N LEU A 67 8.35 -5.42 2.02
CA LEU A 67 9.64 -5.12 2.69
C LEU A 67 9.66 -5.58 4.15
N ILE A 68 8.50 -5.58 4.81
CA ILE A 68 8.34 -5.99 6.20
C ILE A 68 6.92 -6.54 6.40
N GLY A 69 6.79 -7.62 7.17
CA GLY A 69 5.49 -8.16 7.54
C GLY A 69 4.73 -7.20 8.47
N LEU A 70 3.40 -7.19 8.40
CA LEU A 70 2.57 -6.23 9.15
C LEU A 70 2.77 -6.28 10.66
N ALA A 71 2.91 -7.47 11.24
CA ALA A 71 3.15 -7.64 12.68
C ALA A 71 4.51 -7.06 13.10
N GLU A 72 5.56 -7.36 12.34
CA GLU A 72 6.92 -6.87 12.63
C GLU A 72 7.03 -5.37 12.39
N GLY A 73 6.43 -4.86 11.32
CA GLY A 73 6.36 -3.42 11.02
C GLY A 73 5.65 -2.66 12.13
N ARG A 74 4.53 -3.21 12.62
CA ARG A 74 3.80 -2.66 13.77
C ARG A 74 4.67 -2.60 15.02
N LYS A 75 5.35 -3.69 15.36
CA LYS A 75 6.23 -3.77 16.53
C LYS A 75 7.36 -2.74 16.46
N ARG A 76 8.05 -2.65 15.31
CA ARG A 76 9.12 -1.66 15.10
C ARG A 76 8.64 -0.23 15.23
N ALA A 77 7.45 0.06 14.70
CA ALA A 77 6.87 1.39 14.75
C ALA A 77 6.48 1.81 16.18
N LEU A 78 5.91 0.90 16.98
CA LEU A 78 5.61 1.14 18.40
C LEU A 78 6.88 1.32 19.23
N ALA A 79 7.88 0.46 19.06
CA ALA A 79 9.14 0.57 19.79
C ALA A 79 9.88 1.89 19.50
N ALA A 80 9.86 2.35 18.24
CA ALA A 80 10.44 3.64 17.87
C ALA A 80 9.67 4.85 18.44
N TYR A 81 8.37 4.69 18.71
CA TYR A 81 7.55 5.71 19.35
C TYR A 81 7.78 5.74 20.87
N GLU A 82 7.81 4.58 21.53
CA GLU A 82 8.11 4.47 22.97
C GLU A 82 9.52 5.00 23.31
N ALA A 83 10.50 4.80 22.43
CA ALA A 83 11.85 5.31 22.62
C ALA A 83 11.97 6.84 22.39
N ARG A 84 10.94 7.49 21.83
CA ARG A 84 10.88 8.95 21.70
C ARG A 84 10.22 9.52 22.96
N GLU A 85 11.00 9.60 24.03
CA GLU A 85 10.68 10.44 25.18
C GLU A 85 10.59 11.90 24.70
N PHE A 86 9.51 12.60 25.06
CA PHE A 86 9.37 14.06 24.91
C PHE A 86 9.79 14.74 26.21
#